data_AF-A0AAN7Z1V1-F1
#
_entry.id   AF-A0AAN7Z1V1-F1
#
_cell.length_a   1.000
_cell.length_b   1.000
_cell.length_c   1.000
_cell.angle_alpha   90.00
_cell.angle_beta   90.00
_cell.angle_gamma   90.00
#
_symmetry.space_group_name_H-M   'P 1'
#
loop_
_entity.id
_entity.type
_entity.pdbx_description
1 polymer ?
#
loop_
_entity_poly.entity_id
_entity_poly.type
_entity_poly.pdbx_seq_one_letter_code
_entity_poly.pdbx_strand_id
1 'polypeptide(L)'
;MAPEDFFTQMFLQPLPSYRWSIGKQRGGNVLGLDDLTNNALLYTAGVGMYSDDSPRDEAHALLVEMKNDIAAFAKSVQGDMDFIYMNYADSEQDPLGTYGASNIEFMKHVAAKYDPRGVFQTRIPGGFKISNVQ
;
A
#
# COMPACT_ATOMS: atom_id res chain seq x y z
N MET A 1 -14.55 24.21 -5.57
CA MET A 1 -13.32 23.67 -6.17
C MET A 1 -13.30 24.06 -7.63
N ALA A 2 -12.48 25.05 -7.99
CA ALA A 2 -12.27 25.32 -9.40
C ALA A 2 -11.29 24.25 -9.94
N PRO A 3 -11.56 23.59 -11.08
CA PRO A 3 -10.69 22.52 -11.58
C PRO A 3 -9.22 22.92 -11.77
N GLU A 4 -8.97 24.20 -12.03
CA GLU A 4 -7.65 24.80 -12.17
C GLU A 4 -6.81 24.81 -10.88
N ASP A 5 -7.42 24.60 -9.72
CA ASP A 5 -6.74 24.59 -8.42
C ASP A 5 -6.02 23.26 -8.14
N PHE A 6 -6.23 22.25 -8.99
CA PHE A 6 -5.80 20.87 -8.76
C PHE A 6 -5.10 20.25 -9.97
N PHE A 7 -4.31 19.22 -9.70
CA PHE A 7 -3.91 18.24 -10.70
C PHE A 7 -4.17 16.83 -10.19
N THR A 8 -4.47 15.90 -11.08
CA THR A 8 -4.65 14.49 -10.74
C THR A 8 -3.56 13.66 -11.39
N GLN A 9 -3.22 12.56 -10.73
CA GLN A 9 -2.26 11.59 -11.24
C GLN A 9 -2.78 10.19 -11.01
N MET A 10 -2.52 9.31 -11.98
CA MET A 10 -2.81 7.89 -11.88
C MET A 10 -1.62 7.09 -12.39
N PHE A 11 -1.21 6.10 -11.62
CA PHE A 11 -0.17 5.15 -11.98
C PHE A 11 -0.75 3.74 -12.03
N LEU A 12 -0.40 3.04 -13.12
CA LEU A 12 -0.67 1.63 -13.29
C LEU A 12 0.67 0.93 -13.47
N GLN A 13 1.09 0.17 -12.46
CA GLN A 13 2.35 -0.57 -12.51
C GLN A 13 2.06 -2.07 -12.71
N PRO A 14 2.55 -2.68 -13.79
CA PRO A 14 2.37 -4.12 -13.98
C PRO A 14 3.11 -4.90 -12.91
N LEU A 15 2.45 -5.94 -12.38
CA LEU A 15 3.02 -6.97 -11.51
C LEU A 15 2.95 -8.33 -12.23
N PRO A 16 3.88 -8.63 -13.15
CA PRO A 16 3.89 -9.92 -13.84
C PRO A 16 4.11 -11.07 -12.86
N SER A 17 3.32 -12.15 -12.96
CA SER A 17 3.38 -13.27 -12.00
C SER A 17 4.74 -13.99 -11.99
N TYR A 18 5.40 -14.07 -13.15
CA TYR A 18 6.66 -14.80 -13.30
C TYR A 18 7.79 -14.29 -12.39
N ARG A 19 7.74 -13.02 -11.95
CA ARG A 19 8.82 -12.42 -11.16
C ARG A 19 8.87 -12.95 -9.72
N TRP A 20 7.74 -13.44 -9.21
CA TRP A 20 7.62 -13.88 -7.83
C TRP A 20 8.25 -15.25 -7.61
N SER A 21 8.07 -16.18 -8.56
CA SER A 21 8.76 -17.46 -8.54
C SER A 21 10.29 -17.30 -8.61
N ILE A 22 10.77 -16.34 -9.42
CA ILE A 22 12.19 -15.98 -9.48
C ILE A 22 12.65 -15.39 -8.15
N GLY A 23 11.87 -14.49 -7.55
CA GLY A 23 12.14 -13.91 -6.23
C GLY A 23 12.30 -14.99 -5.16
N LYS A 24 11.33 -15.92 -5.08
CA LYS A 24 11.35 -17.06 -4.15
C LYS A 24 12.59 -17.93 -4.30
N GLN A 25 13.01 -18.22 -5.54
CA GLN A 25 14.24 -18.97 -5.83
C GLN A 25 15.52 -18.23 -5.42
N ARG A 26 15.47 -16.90 -5.28
CA ARG A 26 16.61 -16.04 -4.94
C ARG A 26 16.58 -15.52 -3.50
N GLY A 27 15.78 -16.15 -2.63
CA GLY A 27 15.71 -15.83 -1.19
C GLY A 27 14.42 -15.16 -0.74
N GLY A 28 13.53 -14.80 -1.66
CA GLY A 28 12.21 -14.24 -1.36
C GLY A 28 12.25 -12.79 -0.86
N ASN A 29 11.08 -12.29 -0.46
CA ASN A 29 10.90 -10.99 0.20
C ASN A 29 9.63 -10.99 1.06
N VAL A 30 9.36 -9.89 1.76
CA VAL A 30 8.25 -9.79 2.71
C VAL A 30 6.93 -9.28 2.11
N LEU A 31 6.82 -9.12 0.78
CA LEU A 31 5.62 -8.53 0.16
C LEU A 31 4.42 -9.49 0.13
N GLY A 32 4.61 -10.78 0.44
CA GLY A 32 3.50 -11.75 0.47
C GLY A 32 2.98 -12.16 -0.91
N LEU A 33 3.73 -11.90 -1.97
CA LEU A 33 3.30 -12.13 -3.36
C LEU A 33 3.92 -13.39 -4.00
N ASP A 34 4.60 -14.22 -3.21
CA ASP A 34 5.35 -15.39 -3.69
C ASP A 34 4.49 -16.43 -4.42
N ASP A 35 3.19 -16.47 -4.11
CA ASP A 35 2.25 -17.42 -4.67
C ASP A 35 1.29 -16.77 -5.69
N LEU A 36 1.57 -15.55 -6.15
CA LEU A 36 0.78 -14.88 -7.19
C LEU A 36 0.95 -15.60 -8.54
N THR A 37 -0.12 -16.25 -9.02
CA THR A 37 -0.13 -17.03 -10.26
C THR A 37 -0.54 -16.22 -11.50
N ASN A 38 -1.39 -15.22 -11.32
CA ASN A 38 -1.88 -14.34 -12.39
C ASN A 38 -1.14 -13.00 -12.42
N ASN A 39 -1.05 -12.37 -13.59
CA ASN A 39 -0.56 -11.00 -13.66
C ASN A 39 -1.53 -10.07 -12.90
N ALA A 40 -0.97 -9.11 -12.19
CA ALA A 40 -1.73 -8.09 -11.50
C ALA A 40 -1.31 -6.69 -11.93
N LEU A 41 -2.12 -5.69 -11.57
CA LEU A 41 -1.80 -4.27 -11.75
C LEU A 41 -1.84 -3.61 -10.38
N LEU A 42 -0.77 -2.92 -10.03
CA LEU A 42 -0.78 -2.01 -8.91
C LEU A 42 -1.37 -0.68 -9.39
N TYR A 43 -2.50 -0.31 -8.80
CA TYR A 43 -3.17 0.95 -9.04
C TYR A 43 -2.79 1.94 -7.93
N THR A 44 -2.53 3.19 -8.32
CA THR A 44 -2.35 4.30 -7.41
C THR A 44 -2.90 5.55 -8.07
N ALA A 45 -3.63 6.36 -7.32
CA ALA A 45 -4.06 7.66 -7.75
C ALA A 45 -3.77 8.71 -6.68
N GLY A 46 -3.59 9.94 -7.13
CA GLY A 46 -3.33 11.08 -6.27
C GLY A 46 -3.95 12.35 -6.84
N VAL A 47 -4.18 13.29 -5.94
CA VAL A 47 -4.61 14.65 -6.24
C VAL A 47 -3.59 15.57 -5.59
N GLY A 48 -3.07 16.51 -6.37
CA GLY A 48 -2.24 17.58 -5.87
C GLY A 48 -2.96 18.91 -6.04
N MET A 49 -2.55 19.88 -5.22
CA MET A 49 -3.15 21.20 -5.12
C MET A 49 -2.08 22.24 -5.44
N TYR A 50 -2.45 23.28 -6.17
CA TYR A 50 -1.52 24.38 -6.47
C TYR A 50 -1.48 25.45 -5.37
N SER A 51 -2.54 25.54 -4.56
CA SER A 51 -2.65 26.45 -3.42
C SER A 51 -2.89 25.67 -2.13
N ASP A 52 -2.36 26.19 -1.03
CA ASP A 52 -2.60 25.66 0.32
C ASP A 52 -4.06 25.90 0.78
N ASP A 53 -4.74 26.88 0.17
CA ASP A 53 -6.12 27.25 0.50
C ASP A 53 -7.15 26.30 -0.13
N SER A 54 -6.70 25.40 -1.00
CA SER A 54 -7.59 24.49 -1.70
C SER A 54 -8.22 23.48 -0.71
N PRO A 55 -9.45 23.00 -0.96
CA PRO A 55 -10.17 22.08 -0.08
C PRO A 55 -9.59 20.65 -0.15
N ARG A 56 -8.56 20.39 0.67
CA ARG A 56 -7.82 19.12 0.73
C ARG A 56 -8.70 17.93 1.12
N ASP A 57 -9.54 18.11 2.12
CA ASP A 57 -10.33 17.03 2.71
C ASP A 57 -11.41 16.55 1.73
N GLU A 58 -12.04 17.47 1.01
CA GLU A 58 -13.00 17.17 -0.05
C GLU A 58 -12.33 16.47 -1.22
N ALA A 59 -11.13 16.90 -1.62
CA ALA A 59 -10.36 16.24 -2.68
C ALA A 59 -9.91 14.83 -2.28
N HIS A 60 -9.49 14.63 -1.03
CA HIS A 60 -9.14 13.31 -0.48
C HIS A 60 -10.37 12.38 -0.42
N ALA A 61 -11.52 12.88 0.03
CA ALA A 61 -12.76 12.11 0.07
C ALA A 61 -13.16 11.56 -1.32
N LEU A 62 -13.02 12.37 -2.37
CA LEU A 62 -13.27 11.95 -3.75
C LEU A 62 -12.29 10.88 -4.24
N LEU A 63 -11.02 10.95 -3.85
CA LEU A 63 -10.05 9.87 -4.14
C LEU A 63 -10.40 8.58 -3.42
N VAL A 64 -10.83 8.67 -2.16
CA VAL A 64 -11.25 7.49 -1.37
C VAL A 64 -12.47 6.83 -2.01
N GLU A 65 -13.45 7.62 -2.46
CA GLU A 65 -14.62 7.13 -3.21
C GLU A 65 -14.20 6.40 -4.48
N MET A 66 -13.37 7.03 -5.34
CA MET A 66 -12.86 6.40 -6.55
C MET A 66 -12.10 5.09 -6.27
N LYS A 67 -11.25 5.07 -5.23
CA LYS A 67 -10.54 3.86 -4.80
C LYS A 67 -11.52 2.75 -4.41
N ASN A 68 -12.56 3.09 -3.66
CA ASN A 68 -13.58 2.12 -3.23
C ASN A 68 -14.38 1.58 -4.43
N ASP A 69 -14.72 2.41 -5.41
CA ASP A 69 -15.39 1.98 -6.64
C ASP A 69 -14.53 1.02 -7.46
N ILE A 70 -13.24 1.32 -7.62
CA ILE A 70 -12.29 0.44 -8.31
C ILE A 70 -12.14 -0.89 -7.55
N ALA A 71 -12.05 -0.86 -6.22
CA ALA A 71 -11.98 -2.06 -5.41
C ALA A 71 -13.27 -2.91 -5.51
N ALA A 72 -14.44 -2.27 -5.53
CA ALA A 72 -15.72 -2.95 -5.73
C ALA A 72 -15.83 -3.58 -7.13
N PHE A 73 -15.39 -2.86 -8.17
CA PHE A 73 -15.30 -3.40 -9.52
C PHE A 73 -14.37 -4.60 -9.59
N ALA A 74 -13.15 -4.49 -9.05
CA ALA A 74 -12.17 -5.58 -9.02
C ALA A 74 -12.76 -6.85 -8.35
N LYS A 75 -13.46 -6.68 -7.22
CA LYS A 75 -14.19 -7.77 -6.54
C LYS A 75 -15.26 -8.39 -7.41
N SER A 76 -16.05 -7.57 -8.11
CA SER A 76 -17.15 -8.05 -8.98
C SER A 76 -16.66 -8.93 -10.13
N VAL A 77 -15.42 -8.74 -10.57
CA VAL A 77 -14.78 -9.54 -11.64
C VAL A 77 -13.80 -10.59 -11.10
N GLN A 78 -13.77 -10.82 -9.78
CA GLN A 78 -12.86 -11.75 -9.11
C GLN A 78 -11.37 -11.45 -9.39
N GLY A 79 -11.04 -10.18 -9.59
CA GLY A 79 -9.69 -9.69 -9.87
C GLY A 79 -9.07 -8.88 -8.73
N ASP A 80 -9.71 -8.86 -7.56
CA ASP A 80 -9.20 -8.16 -6.39
C ASP A 80 -8.04 -8.89 -5.71
N MET A 81 -7.24 -8.12 -4.99
CA MET A 81 -6.13 -8.61 -4.18
C MET A 81 -6.09 -7.81 -2.89
N ASP A 82 -5.83 -8.47 -1.77
CA ASP A 82 -5.70 -7.80 -0.47
C ASP A 82 -4.40 -6.97 -0.36
N PHE A 83 -3.41 -7.22 -1.21
CA PHE A 83 -2.10 -6.57 -1.17
C PHE A 83 -2.17 -5.05 -1.39
N ILE A 84 -1.62 -4.29 -0.44
CA ILE A 84 -1.43 -2.84 -0.53
C ILE A 84 0.06 -2.53 -0.46
N TYR A 85 0.60 -1.87 -1.49
CA TYR A 85 2.02 -1.52 -1.51
C TYR A 85 2.31 -0.30 -0.63
N MET A 86 3.10 -0.51 0.43
CA MET A 86 3.39 0.49 1.46
C MET A 86 3.89 1.84 0.91
N ASN A 87 4.68 1.85 -0.18
CA ASN A 87 5.23 3.09 -0.73
C ASN A 87 4.15 4.01 -1.34
N TYR A 88 2.99 3.48 -1.69
CA TYR A 88 1.88 4.21 -2.32
C TYR A 88 0.60 4.19 -1.47
N ALA A 89 0.69 3.70 -0.24
CA ALA A 89 -0.46 3.61 0.66
C ALA A 89 -0.81 5.00 1.22
N ASP A 90 -2.10 5.31 1.23
CA ASP A 90 -2.63 6.46 1.98
C ASP A 90 -2.52 6.22 3.49
N SER A 91 -2.49 7.30 4.28
CA SER A 91 -2.35 7.23 5.74
C SER A 91 -3.47 6.44 6.44
N GLU A 92 -4.64 6.32 5.81
CA GLU A 92 -5.78 5.57 6.35
C GLU A 92 -5.72 4.06 6.07
N GLN A 93 -4.75 3.60 5.26
CA GLN A 93 -4.62 2.20 4.89
C GLN A 93 -3.67 1.46 5.86
N ASP A 94 -3.83 0.13 5.96
CA ASP A 94 -2.87 -0.75 6.64
C ASP A 94 -2.13 -1.61 5.60
N PRO A 95 -1.04 -1.12 4.99
CA PRO A 95 -0.28 -1.90 4.02
C PRO A 95 0.44 -3.09 4.65
N LEU A 96 1.00 -2.94 5.86
CA LEU A 96 1.79 -4.00 6.48
C LEU A 96 0.92 -5.21 6.86
N GLY A 97 -0.34 -4.98 7.25
CA GLY A 97 -1.32 -6.03 7.50
C GLY A 97 -1.61 -6.92 6.28
N THR A 98 -1.32 -6.43 5.06
CA THR A 98 -1.60 -7.16 3.81
C THR A 98 -0.46 -8.08 3.36
N TYR A 99 0.69 -8.05 4.04
CA TYR A 99 1.89 -8.78 3.62
C TYR A 99 1.88 -10.28 3.99
N GLY A 100 0.83 -10.72 4.68
CA GLY A 100 0.62 -12.09 5.12
C GLY A 100 1.22 -12.39 6.49
N ALA A 101 0.55 -13.25 7.25
CA ALA A 101 0.85 -13.52 8.66
C ALA A 101 2.30 -13.96 8.90
N SER A 102 2.86 -14.83 8.04
CA SER A 102 4.25 -15.29 8.17
C SER A 102 5.26 -14.15 8.03
N ASN A 103 5.03 -13.23 7.10
CA ASN A 103 5.88 -12.06 6.90
C ASN A 103 5.73 -11.04 8.03
N ILE A 104 4.51 -10.85 8.54
CA ILE A 104 4.26 -10.00 9.71
C ILE A 104 5.03 -10.52 10.92
N GLU A 105 4.93 -11.81 11.22
CA GLU A 105 5.68 -12.43 12.33
C GLU A 105 7.20 -12.35 12.14
N PHE A 106 7.67 -12.58 10.90
CA PHE A 106 9.08 -12.39 10.58
C PHE A 106 9.55 -10.95 10.82
N MET A 107 8.77 -9.95 10.37
CA MET A 107 9.09 -8.53 10.58
C MET A 107 9.05 -8.14 12.06
N LYS A 108 8.07 -8.65 12.84
CA LYS A 108 8.01 -8.48 14.29
C LYS A 108 9.28 -9.06 14.97
N HIS A 109 9.71 -10.26 14.56
CA HIS A 109 10.94 -10.87 15.07
C HIS A 109 12.20 -10.06 14.72
N VAL A 110 12.32 -9.61 13.47
CA VAL A 110 13.45 -8.77 13.02
C VAL A 110 13.49 -7.45 13.79
N ALA A 111 12.34 -6.80 13.98
CA ALA A 111 12.25 -5.57 14.77
C ALA A 111 12.70 -5.80 16.22
N ALA A 112 12.24 -6.87 16.87
CA ALA A 112 12.66 -7.20 18.24
C ALA A 112 14.16 -7.49 18.35
N LYS A 113 14.75 -8.14 17.35
CA LYS A 113 16.18 -8.50 17.32
C LYS A 113 17.09 -7.30 17.12
N TYR A 114 16.75 -6.40 16.18
CA TYR A 114 17.65 -5.33 15.74
C TYR A 114 17.27 -3.94 16.26
N ASP A 115 16.03 -3.74 16.69
CA ASP A 115 15.56 -2.53 17.37
C ASP A 115 14.92 -2.89 18.74
N PRO A 116 15.69 -3.48 19.67
CA PRO A 116 15.15 -3.95 20.96
C PRO A 116 14.61 -2.82 21.85
N ARG A 117 14.94 -1.56 21.56
CA ARG A 117 14.41 -0.38 22.26
C ARG A 117 13.23 0.27 21.52
N GLY A 118 12.82 -0.28 20.37
CA GLY A 118 11.71 0.23 19.57
C GLY A 118 11.89 1.67 19.11
N VAL A 119 13.11 2.11 18.81
CA VAL A 119 13.40 3.48 18.35
C VAL A 119 12.61 3.79 17.08
N PHE A 120 12.59 2.88 16.10
CA PHE A 120 11.87 3.09 14.84
C PHE A 120 10.35 2.90 14.97
N GLN A 121 9.93 2.16 16.00
CA GLN A 121 8.52 1.95 16.31
C GLN A 121 7.90 3.13 17.06
N THR A 122 8.65 3.78 17.96
CA THR A 122 8.09 4.76 18.93
C THR A 122 8.67 6.17 18.83
N ARG A 123 9.88 6.35 18.30
CA ARG A 123 10.57 7.66 18.28
C ARG A 123 10.53 8.34 16.93
N ILE A 124 10.17 7.62 15.87
CA ILE A 124 10.02 8.18 14.52
C ILE A 124 8.53 8.46 14.27
N PRO A 125 8.11 9.73 14.15
CA PRO A 125 6.73 10.07 13.87
C PRO A 125 6.31 9.61 12.47
N GLY A 126 5.04 9.27 12.31
CA GLY A 126 4.45 8.85 11.04
C GLY A 126 4.94 7.50 10.51
N GLY A 127 4.54 7.21 9.29
CA GLY A 127 4.80 5.94 8.62
C GLY A 127 4.07 4.74 9.25
N PHE A 128 4.13 3.61 8.56
CA PHE A 128 3.53 2.36 9.03
C PHE A 128 4.47 1.66 10.01
N LYS A 129 3.93 1.26 11.16
CA LYS A 129 4.71 0.59 12.23
C LYS A 129 4.29 -0.86 12.33
N ILE A 130 5.26 -1.77 12.30
CA ILE A 130 4.97 -3.20 12.47
C ILE A 130 4.41 -3.49 13.88
N SER A 131 4.74 -2.65 14.88
CA SER A 131 4.15 -2.74 16.22
C SER A 131 2.64 -2.45 16.27
N ASN A 132 2.08 -1.83 15.22
CA ASN A 132 0.67 -1.46 15.15
C ASN A 132 -0.16 -2.48 14.36
N VAL A 133 0.50 -3.44 13.70
CA VAL A 133 -0.16 -4.51 12.95
C VAL A 133 -0.60 -5.58 13.94
N GLN A 134 -1.88 -5.91 13.93
CA GLN A 134 -2.47 -6.95 14.79
C GLN A 134 -1.91 -8.33 14.42
#